data_AF-A0A977KY89-F1
#
_entry.id   AF-A0A977KY89-F1
#
_cell.length_a   1.000
_cell.length_b   1.000
_cell.length_c   1.000
_cell.angle_alpha   90.00
_cell.angle_beta   90.00
_cell.angle_gamma   90.00
#
_symmetry.space_group_name_H-M   'P 1'
#
loop_
_entity.id
_entity.type
_entity.pdbx_description
1 polymer ?
#
loop_
_entity_poly.entity_id
_entity_poly.type
_entity_poly.pdbx_seq_one_letter_code
_entity_poly.pdbx_strand_id
1 'polypeptide(L)'
;MYVGDGIKVGKEGRKMPGVKRLHQESEDVSKPEWIRGHYFNALSILVGVGKACFALPLVLRLDDGIKSKATEKGEGKGKKKVKTSLVTKMADLCVTYAEAGSYVILDAYFACEPVLKSFRQNALHLY
;
A
#
# COMPACT_ATOMS: atom_id res chain seq x y z
N MET A 1 -2.94 12.38 12.01
CA MET A 1 -1.71 11.71 11.54
C MET A 1 -2.04 10.26 11.28
N TYR A 2 -1.61 9.73 10.15
CA TYR A 2 -1.85 8.34 9.76
C TYR A 2 -0.54 7.59 9.76
N VAL A 3 -0.60 6.28 10.00
CA VAL A 3 0.52 5.37 9.88
C VAL A 3 0.08 4.16 9.07
N GLY A 4 0.91 3.75 8.11
CA GLY A 4 0.60 2.62 7.24
C GLY A 4 1.83 1.79 6.93
N ASP A 5 1.59 0.53 6.59
CA ASP A 5 2.63 -0.40 6.15
C ASP A 5 2.05 -1.47 5.22
N GLY A 6 2.93 -2.09 4.42
CA GLY A 6 2.60 -3.14 3.48
C GLY A 6 3.39 -4.41 3.75
N ILE A 7 2.70 -5.55 3.86
CA ILE A 7 3.33 -6.84 4.15
C ILE A 7 3.06 -7.88 3.07
N LYS A 8 4.13 -8.59 2.68
CA LYS A 8 4.08 -9.77 1.79
C LYS A 8 4.01 -11.02 2.66
N VAL A 9 2.90 -11.76 2.58
CA VAL A 9 2.64 -12.97 3.40
C VAL A 9 2.73 -14.21 2.52
N GLY A 10 3.72 -15.06 2.78
CA GLY A 10 3.91 -16.33 2.06
C GLY A 10 2.75 -17.31 2.26
N LYS A 11 2.40 -18.06 1.21
CA LYS A 11 1.37 -19.10 1.22
C LYS A 11 1.88 -20.35 0.51
N GLU A 12 1.73 -21.50 1.17
CA GLU A 12 2.13 -22.81 0.63
C GLU A 12 1.06 -23.45 -0.28
N GLY A 13 -0.19 -23.01 -0.13
CA GLY A 13 -1.33 -23.55 -0.87
C GLY A 13 -1.21 -23.34 -2.37
N ARG A 14 -0.95 -24.41 -3.12
CA ARG A 14 -0.75 -24.34 -4.58
C ARG A 14 -1.99 -23.88 -5.35
N LYS A 15 -3.19 -24.16 -4.84
CA LYS A 15 -4.50 -23.82 -5.43
C LYS A 15 -5.26 -22.73 -4.64
N MET A 16 -4.59 -22.03 -3.71
CA MET A 16 -5.25 -20.99 -2.93
C MET A 16 -5.62 -19.79 -3.82
N PRO A 17 -6.89 -19.35 -3.82
CA PRO A 17 -7.31 -18.21 -4.63
C PRO A 17 -6.50 -16.95 -4.32
N GLY A 18 -6.11 -16.26 -5.38
CA GLY A 18 -5.41 -14.99 -5.29
C GLY A 18 -3.99 -15.01 -4.75
N VAL A 19 -3.38 -16.18 -4.63
CA VAL A 19 -1.92 -16.23 -4.39
C VAL A 19 -1.19 -15.79 -5.67
N LYS A 20 -0.28 -14.82 -5.53
CA LYS A 20 0.58 -14.34 -6.62
C LYS A 20 2.05 -14.53 -6.31
N ARG A 21 2.88 -14.46 -7.34
CA ARG A 21 4.33 -14.39 -7.22
C ARG A 21 4.71 -12.93 -6.93
N LEU A 22 5.27 -12.69 -5.75
CA LEU A 22 5.65 -11.37 -5.23
C LEU A 22 7.17 -11.30 -5.14
N HIS A 23 7.75 -10.25 -5.72
CA HIS A 23 9.17 -9.96 -5.57
C HIS A 23 9.43 -9.47 -4.16
N GLN A 24 10.51 -9.89 -3.52
CA GLN A 24 10.98 -9.35 -2.26
C GLN A 24 12.14 -8.40 -2.52
N GLU A 25 12.01 -7.19 -2.00
CA GLU A 25 12.96 -6.09 -2.21
C GLU A 25 13.92 -5.98 -1.01
N SER A 26 13.90 -7.00 -0.14
CA SER A 26 14.75 -7.09 1.04
C SER A 26 16.19 -7.32 0.58
N GLU A 27 17.13 -6.51 1.06
CA GLU A 27 18.59 -6.72 0.89
C GLU A 27 19.11 -7.90 1.74
N ASP A 28 18.20 -8.65 2.36
CA ASP A 28 18.52 -9.77 3.24
C ASP A 28 18.76 -11.02 2.40
N VAL A 29 20.02 -11.38 2.23
CA VAL A 29 20.49 -12.51 1.42
C VAL A 29 19.90 -13.85 1.89
N SER A 30 19.41 -13.93 3.14
CA SER A 30 18.79 -15.15 3.68
C SER A 30 17.35 -15.38 3.18
N LYS A 31 16.71 -14.36 2.60
CA LYS A 31 15.33 -14.45 2.12
C LYS A 31 15.26 -14.76 0.63
N PRO A 32 14.31 -15.60 0.19
CA PRO A 32 14.11 -15.85 -1.22
C PRO A 32 13.61 -14.59 -1.95
N GLU A 33 14.27 -14.24 -3.06
CA GLU A 33 13.96 -13.08 -3.92
C GLU A 33 12.49 -13.04 -4.39
N TRP A 34 11.83 -14.21 -4.45
CA TRP A 34 10.44 -14.34 -4.83
C TRP A 34 9.70 -15.25 -3.86
N ILE A 35 8.51 -14.79 -3.42
CA ILE A 35 7.59 -15.63 -2.66
C ILE A 35 6.25 -15.76 -3.37
N ARG A 36 5.58 -16.89 -3.16
CA ARG A 36 4.16 -17.02 -3.49
C ARG A 36 3.35 -16.62 -2.28
N GLY A 37 2.46 -15.66 -2.44
CA GLY A 37 1.73 -15.14 -1.29
C GLY A 37 0.66 -14.13 -1.63
N HIS A 38 0.21 -13.47 -0.58
CA HIS A 38 -0.70 -12.34 -0.61
C HIS A 38 0.05 -11.08 -0.18
N TYR A 39 -0.35 -9.94 -0.71
CA TYR A 39 0.15 -8.65 -0.25
C TYR A 39 -0.99 -7.89 0.43
N PHE A 40 -0.72 -7.41 1.63
CA PHE A 40 -1.67 -6.64 2.43
C PHE A 40 -1.13 -5.23 2.64
N ASN A 41 -1.96 -4.22 2.45
CA ASN A 41 -1.70 -2.88 2.96
C ASN A 41 -2.57 -2.62 4.19
N ALA A 42 -1.99 -2.00 5.20
CA ALA A 42 -2.70 -1.54 6.38
C ALA A 42 -2.55 -0.03 6.52
N LEU A 43 -3.61 0.64 6.97
CA LEU A 43 -3.59 2.05 7.34
C LEU A 43 -4.34 2.23 8.67
N SER A 44 -3.77 3.04 9.53
CA SER A 44 -4.25 3.34 10.88
C SER A 44 -4.16 4.83 11.18
N ILE A 45 -4.96 5.30 12.14
CA ILE A 45 -4.77 6.64 12.73
C ILE A 45 -3.81 6.48 13.91
N LEU A 46 -2.81 7.36 13.99
CA LEU A 46 -1.95 7.44 15.16
C LEU A 46 -2.66 8.27 16.23
N VAL A 47 -2.99 7.65 17.36
CA VAL A 47 -3.65 8.28 18.51
C VAL A 47 -2.73 8.26 19.73
N GLY A 48 -2.74 9.34 20.52
CA GLY A 48 -1.92 9.46 21.72
C GLY A 48 -2.77 9.41 23.00
N VAL A 49 -2.31 8.68 24.00
CA VAL A 49 -2.87 8.69 25.37
C VAL A 49 -1.73 8.86 26.36
N GLY A 50 -1.65 10.03 26.99
CA GLY A 50 -0.55 10.39 27.88
C GLY A 50 0.80 10.33 27.14
N LYS A 51 1.70 9.46 27.58
CA LYS A 51 3.03 9.24 26.97
C LYS A 51 3.07 8.10 25.94
N ALA A 52 1.94 7.44 25.69
CA ALA A 52 1.86 6.31 24.78
C ALA A 52 1.21 6.70 23.45
N CYS A 53 1.67 6.07 22.37
CA CYS A 53 1.07 6.17 21.04
C CYS A 53 0.49 4.81 20.64
N PHE A 54 -0.67 4.82 20.01
CA PHE A 54 -1.36 3.63 19.52
C PHE A 54 -1.74 3.82 18.05
N ALA A 55 -1.62 2.75 17.27
CA ALA A 55 -2.18 2.70 15.93
C ALA A 55 -3.61 2.15 16.01
N LEU A 56 -4.61 2.99 15.75
CA LEU A 56 -6.00 2.58 15.65
C LEU A 56 -6.29 2.13 14.22
N PRO A 57 -6.51 0.83 13.94
CA PRO A 57 -6.66 0.33 12.58
C PRO A 57 -7.88 0.94 11.89
N LEU A 58 -7.68 1.51 10.71
CA LEU A 58 -8.79 1.95 9.84
C LEU A 58 -9.14 0.90 8.81
N VAL A 59 -8.12 0.34 8.15
CA VAL A 59 -8.31 -0.59 7.05
C VAL A 59 -7.13 -1.54 6.93
N LEU A 60 -7.43 -2.81 6.72
CA LEU A 60 -6.50 -3.83 6.26
C LEU A 60 -7.04 -4.36 4.93
N ARG A 61 -6.26 -4.21 3.86
CA ARG A 61 -6.68 -4.55 2.51
C ARG A 61 -5.79 -5.62 1.90
N LEU A 62 -6.40 -6.71 1.44
CA LEU A 62 -5.77 -7.65 0.53
C LEU A 62 -5.65 -7.00 -0.84
N ASP A 63 -4.47 -6.50 -1.17
CA ASP A 63 -4.22 -5.74 -2.38
C ASP A 63 -3.64 -6.60 -3.51
N ASP A 64 -3.48 -7.90 -3.29
CA ASP A 64 -3.17 -8.83 -4.36
C ASP A 64 -3.95 -10.14 -4.26
N GLY A 65 -4.58 -10.53 -5.37
CA GLY A 65 -5.07 -11.88 -5.53
C GLY A 65 -6.34 -12.10 -6.34
N ILE A 66 -7.43 -11.42 -6.05
CA ILE A 66 -8.73 -11.87 -6.58
C ILE A 66 -9.19 -11.02 -7.77
N LYS A 67 -8.95 -9.70 -7.76
CA LYS A 67 -9.16 -8.80 -8.90
C LYS A 67 -8.17 -7.63 -8.83
N SER A 68 -7.42 -7.36 -9.89
CA SER A 68 -6.80 -6.04 -10.04
C SER A 68 -7.92 -5.04 -10.28
N LYS A 69 -8.19 -4.12 -9.34
CA LYS A 69 -8.98 -2.95 -9.70
C LYS A 69 -8.25 -2.28 -10.88
N ALA A 70 -8.91 -2.21 -12.03
CA ALA A 70 -8.54 -1.20 -13.00
C ALA A 70 -8.85 0.13 -12.32
N THR A 71 -7.83 0.91 -11.95
CA THR A 71 -8.05 2.28 -11.49
C THR A 71 -8.50 3.07 -12.72
N GLU A 72 -9.80 3.01 -13.02
CA GLU A 72 -10.42 3.79 -14.08
C GLU A 72 -10.57 5.23 -13.60
N LYS A 73 -9.47 5.99 -13.61
CA LYS A 73 -9.55 7.45 -13.54
C LYS A 73 -9.67 7.97 -14.97
N GLY A 74 -10.89 8.32 -15.38
CA GLY A 74 -11.18 9.11 -16.58
C GLY A 74 -12.15 8.43 -17.57
N GLU A 75 -13.35 8.97 -17.72
CA GLU A 75 -14.19 8.76 -18.90
C GLU A 75 -13.57 9.54 -20.06
N GLY A 76 -12.90 8.85 -20.98
CA GLY A 76 -12.28 9.48 -22.15
C GLY A 76 -11.56 8.48 -23.06
N LYS A 77 -11.79 8.60 -24.37
CA LYS A 77 -11.20 7.75 -25.42
C LYS A 77 -9.68 7.95 -25.47
N GLY A 78 -8.93 7.05 -24.83
CA GLY A 78 -7.46 7.02 -24.86
C GLY A 78 -6.81 6.51 -23.56
N LYS A 79 -7.25 5.38 -22.99
CA LYS A 79 -6.71 4.88 -21.72
C LYS A 79 -5.35 4.17 -21.90
N LYS A 80 -4.26 4.80 -21.46
CA LYS A 80 -3.05 4.08 -21.04
C LYS A 80 -3.39 3.29 -19.77
N LYS A 81 -3.22 1.96 -19.78
CA LYS A 81 -3.28 1.16 -18.54
C LYS A 81 -2.23 1.70 -17.56
N VAL A 82 -2.67 2.32 -16.47
CA VAL A 82 -1.77 2.68 -15.37
C VAL A 82 -1.25 1.37 -14.77
N LYS A 83 0.07 1.16 -14.80
CA LYS A 83 0.69 0.01 -14.14
C LYS A 83 0.42 0.13 -12.64
N THR A 84 -0.32 -0.82 -12.09
CA THR A 84 -0.56 -0.91 -10.64
C THR A 84 0.61 -1.63 -9.99
N SER A 85 1.33 -0.94 -9.11
CA SER A 85 2.38 -1.49 -8.24
C SER A 85 1.90 -1.52 -6.78
N LEU A 86 2.66 -2.19 -5.91
CA LEU A 86 2.35 -2.26 -4.48
C LEU A 86 2.30 -0.86 -3.85
N VAL A 87 3.27 -0.02 -4.19
CA VAL A 87 3.35 1.38 -3.74
C VAL A 87 2.18 2.23 -4.23
N THR A 88 1.70 2.06 -5.47
CA THR A 88 0.52 2.80 -5.94
C THR A 88 -0.76 2.40 -5.21
N LYS A 89 -0.88 1.13 -4.79
CA LYS A 89 -2.04 0.67 -4.01
C LYS A 89 -2.03 1.25 -2.60
N MET A 90 -0.86 1.37 -1.97
CA MET A 90 -0.73 2.07 -0.70
C MET A 90 -1.09 3.56 -0.85
N ALA A 91 -0.61 4.22 -1.90
CA ALA A 91 -0.97 5.62 -2.17
C ALA A 91 -2.49 5.80 -2.35
N ASP A 92 -3.13 4.92 -3.14
CA ASP A 92 -4.59 4.93 -3.32
C ASP A 92 -5.33 4.69 -1.99
N LEU A 93 -4.83 3.79 -1.14
CA LEU A 93 -5.37 3.54 0.20
C LEU A 93 -5.30 4.82 1.06
N CYS A 94 -4.13 5.46 1.12
CA CYS A 94 -3.94 6.70 1.87
C CYS A 94 -4.86 7.81 1.37
N VAL A 95 -4.91 8.07 0.06
CA VAL A 95 -5.78 9.10 -0.53
C VAL A 95 -7.27 8.81 -0.29
N THR A 96 -7.67 7.54 -0.16
CA THR A 96 -9.07 7.18 0.09
C THR A 96 -9.52 7.53 1.52
N TYR A 97 -8.63 7.42 2.51
CA TYR A 97 -9.00 7.48 3.93
C TYR A 97 -8.36 8.64 4.70
N ALA A 98 -7.29 9.24 4.17
CA ALA A 98 -6.62 10.36 4.81
C ALA A 98 -7.23 11.70 4.36
N GLU A 99 -7.45 12.59 5.32
CA GLU A 99 -7.93 13.94 5.03
C GLU A 99 -6.80 14.84 4.49
N ALA A 100 -7.15 15.78 3.62
CA ALA A 100 -6.23 16.78 3.11
C ALA A 100 -5.55 17.56 4.24
N GLY A 101 -4.27 17.87 4.09
CA GLY A 101 -3.40 18.48 5.10
C GLY A 101 -2.80 17.50 6.11
N SER A 102 -3.15 16.21 6.02
CA SER A 102 -2.65 15.19 6.97
C SER A 102 -1.23 14.75 6.67
N TYR A 103 -0.50 14.41 7.74
CA TYR A 103 0.74 13.64 7.67
C TYR A 103 0.46 12.14 7.67
N VAL A 104 1.10 11.43 6.76
CA VAL A 104 1.05 9.98 6.60
C VAL A 104 2.47 9.43 6.76
N ILE A 105 2.70 8.65 7.79
CA ILE A 105 3.96 7.95 8.05
C ILE A 105 3.92 6.62 7.32
N LEU A 106 4.90 6.37 6.45
CA LEU A 106 5.08 5.08 5.77
C LEU A 106 6.55 4.66 5.83
N ASP A 107 6.81 3.36 5.65
CA ASP A 107 8.18 2.86 5.49
C ASP A 107 8.89 3.53 4.31
N ALA A 108 10.23 3.65 4.37
CA ALA A 108 11.07 4.22 3.33
C ALA A 108 10.85 3.57 1.96
N TYR A 109 10.42 2.31 1.93
CA TYR A 109 9.94 1.61 0.74
C TYR A 109 8.92 2.42 -0.09
N PHE A 110 8.04 3.18 0.57
CA PHE A 110 7.02 4.00 -0.08
C PHE A 110 7.50 5.40 -0.48
N ALA A 111 8.74 5.78 -0.15
CA ALA A 111 9.34 7.07 -0.53
C ALA A 111 9.76 7.09 -2.02
N CYS A 112 8.80 6.88 -2.92
CA CYS A 112 9.02 6.82 -4.36
C CYS A 112 8.12 7.77 -5.14
N GLU A 113 8.51 8.07 -6.38
CA GLU A 113 7.86 9.06 -7.26
C GLU A 113 6.33 8.90 -7.37
N PRO A 114 5.75 7.69 -7.55
CA PRO A 114 4.30 7.53 -7.69
C PRO A 114 3.54 7.96 -6.42
N VAL A 115 4.07 7.64 -5.23
CA VAL A 115 3.47 7.98 -3.94
C VAL A 115 3.54 9.49 -3.73
N LEU A 116 4.73 10.08 -3.92
CA LEU A 116 4.96 11.51 -3.75
C LEU A 116 4.09 12.37 -4.69
N LYS A 117 3.95 11.95 -5.95
CA LYS A 117 3.05 12.62 -6.92
C LYS A 117 1.60 12.54 -6.48
N SER A 118 1.14 11.37 -6.06
CA SER A 118 -0.24 11.18 -5.58
C SER A 118 -0.52 12.01 -4.34
N PHE A 119 0.40 12.02 -3.36
CA PHE A 119 0.23 12.77 -2.12
C PHE A 119 0.20 14.28 -2.35
N ARG A 120 1.10 14.79 -3.19
CA ARG A 120 1.11 16.21 -3.59
C ARG A 120 -0.22 16.65 -4.22
N GLN A 121 -0.82 15.83 -5.08
CA GLN A 121 -2.09 16.13 -5.73
C GLN A 121 -3.29 16.14 -4.78
N ASN A 122 -3.20 15.42 -3.66
CA ASN A 122 -4.29 15.27 -2.68
C ASN A 122 -3.99 16.00 -1.36
N ALA A 123 -3.02 16.92 -1.36
CA ALA A 123 -2.58 17.67 -0.19
C ALA A 123 -2.21 16.79 1.02
N LEU A 124 -1.60 15.63 0.77
CA LEU A 124 -1.04 14.77 1.83
C LEU A 124 0.46 15.00 1.96
N HIS A 125 0.96 14.87 3.18
CA HIS A 125 2.39 15.00 3.49
C HIS A 125 2.95 13.63 3.88
N LEU A 126 3.93 13.14 3.12
CA LEU A 126 4.67 11.92 3.49
C LEU A 126 5.70 12.28 4.57
N TYR A 127 5.73 11.49 5.64
CA TYR A 127 6.75 11.56 6.69
C TYR A 127 7.49 10.24 6.78
#